data_AF-A0AAW9B8X3-F1
#
_entry.id   AF-A0AAW9B8X3-F1
#
_cell.length_a   1.000
_cell.length_b   1.000
_cell.length_c   1.000
_cell.angle_alpha   90.00
_cell.angle_beta   90.00
_cell.angle_gamma   90.00
#
_symmetry.space_group_name_H-M   'P 1'
#
loop_
_entity.id
_entity.type
_entity.pdbx_description
1 polymer ?
#
loop_
_entity_poly.entity_id
_entity_poly.type
_entity_poly.pdbx_seq_one_letter_code
_entity_poly.pdbx_strand_id
1 'polypeptide(L)'
;TAPGNEVRDYMMATPLVDSVGAALTALQVSGPVYSEFQLNIPFDMEKDARAWGYADLKDNRVDIDAPPMMLEKATGRIQFDNDVVTTSGLSAELLSQPISLDFHGESADQGYNVTINTLGDWDVEPLKPYLGERWLSLVSGHAPWQMDIDLQLNDVGFTYQVDVLAQLGRLASEYPYPLTKKVGEAGQAKLQASGNQESISARLQIPNAKYQTEIDISGDVPVLTATNLVLGKGGFKISPVVGHDASIRLDELNLDKWATLLDTPESKAQSVLANMKTPTIPLPTRIEVETPNLLLGGIEFHDLALNASKKNLSWQLDVNSQEVKGKATYLKPYDLSVSLDHLHLYLPDFEEMTKERSSIFASEDQSAPLITNFDRKFHAEMP
;
A
#
# COMPACT_ATOMS: atom_id res chain seq x y z
N THR A 1 -26.40 -33.46 2.03
CA THR A 1 -26.32 -32.04 2.40
C THR A 1 -26.15 -31.94 3.90
N ALA A 2 -25.14 -31.23 4.35
CA ALA A 2 -24.87 -30.96 5.76
C ALA A 2 -24.34 -29.52 5.89
N PRO A 3 -24.30 -28.91 7.09
CA PRO A 3 -23.57 -27.66 7.32
C PRO A 3 -22.11 -27.79 6.90
N GLY A 4 -21.54 -26.73 6.30
CA GLY A 4 -20.15 -26.75 5.80
C GLY A 4 -19.11 -27.14 6.85
N ASN A 5 -19.27 -26.65 8.08
CA ASN A 5 -18.41 -27.03 9.21
C ASN A 5 -18.49 -28.52 9.55
N GLU A 6 -19.67 -29.16 9.45
CA GLU A 6 -19.79 -30.61 9.70
C GLU A 6 -19.13 -31.44 8.59
N VAL A 7 -19.19 -30.97 7.34
CA VAL A 7 -18.47 -31.61 6.22
C VAL A 7 -16.97 -31.50 6.41
N ARG A 8 -16.48 -30.32 6.81
CA ARG A 8 -15.07 -30.09 7.14
C ARG A 8 -14.61 -31.00 8.29
N ASP A 9 -15.36 -31.02 9.39
CA ASP A 9 -15.02 -31.81 10.58
C ASP A 9 -15.04 -33.32 10.27
N TYR A 10 -15.93 -33.78 9.38
CA TYR A 10 -15.92 -35.15 8.87
C TYR A 10 -14.63 -35.44 8.09
N MET A 11 -14.21 -34.57 7.15
CA MET A 11 -12.96 -34.76 6.39
C MET A 11 -11.74 -34.82 7.32
N MET A 12 -11.69 -33.96 8.34
CA MET A 12 -10.65 -33.95 9.38
C MET A 12 -10.60 -35.22 10.23
N ALA A 13 -11.70 -35.97 10.32
CA ALA A 13 -11.78 -37.23 11.06
C ALA A 13 -11.44 -38.46 10.21
N THR A 14 -11.09 -38.28 8.92
CA THR A 14 -10.71 -39.37 8.00
C THR A 14 -9.19 -39.40 7.77
N PRO A 15 -8.65 -40.49 7.18
CA PRO A 15 -7.24 -40.53 6.77
C PRO A 15 -6.80 -39.43 5.79
N LEU A 16 -7.75 -38.66 5.24
CA LEU A 16 -7.48 -37.48 4.42
C LEU A 16 -6.95 -36.28 5.23
N VAL A 17 -6.97 -36.34 6.56
CA VAL A 17 -6.43 -35.26 7.42
C VAL A 17 -4.95 -34.99 7.14
N ASP A 18 -4.18 -36.02 6.81
CA ASP A 18 -2.75 -35.91 6.55
C ASP A 18 -2.44 -35.31 5.15
N SER A 19 -3.43 -35.25 4.25
CA SER A 19 -3.30 -34.60 2.93
C SER A 19 -3.99 -33.23 2.87
N VAL A 20 -5.28 -33.17 3.18
CA VAL A 20 -6.11 -31.97 3.03
C VAL A 20 -6.49 -31.30 4.35
N GLY A 21 -6.27 -31.98 5.48
CA GLY A 21 -6.66 -31.48 6.80
C GLY A 21 -5.95 -30.19 7.19
N ALA A 22 -4.65 -30.07 6.92
CA ALA A 22 -3.89 -28.87 7.25
C ALA A 22 -4.47 -27.61 6.61
N ALA A 23 -4.79 -27.65 5.30
CA ALA A 23 -5.39 -26.52 4.59
C ALA A 23 -6.81 -26.18 5.08
N LEU A 24 -7.58 -27.18 5.51
CA LEU A 24 -8.94 -27.00 6.01
C LEU A 24 -8.98 -26.41 7.44
N THR A 25 -7.89 -26.45 8.21
CA THR A 25 -7.88 -25.90 9.60
C THR A 25 -8.02 -24.38 9.62
N ALA A 26 -7.54 -23.69 8.59
CA ALA A 26 -7.57 -22.24 8.48
C ALA A 26 -8.86 -21.69 7.82
N LEU A 27 -9.80 -22.58 7.46
CA LEU A 27 -11.02 -22.26 6.74
C LEU A 27 -12.27 -22.62 7.56
N GLN A 28 -13.21 -21.69 7.60
CA GLN A 28 -14.52 -21.90 8.22
C GLN A 28 -15.61 -21.71 7.16
N VAL A 29 -16.39 -22.76 6.88
CA VAL A 29 -17.40 -22.74 5.82
C VAL A 29 -18.78 -22.79 6.44
N SER A 30 -19.50 -21.68 6.34
CA SER A 30 -20.86 -21.52 6.83
C SER A 30 -21.89 -21.72 5.72
N GLY A 31 -23.06 -22.26 6.08
CA GLY A 31 -24.14 -22.57 5.15
C GLY A 31 -24.21 -24.05 4.74
N PRO A 32 -25.26 -24.46 4.00
CA PRO A 32 -25.40 -25.83 3.54
C PRO A 32 -24.37 -26.16 2.45
N VAL A 33 -23.79 -27.35 2.52
CA VAL A 33 -22.88 -27.89 1.51
C VAL A 33 -23.43 -29.24 1.06
N TYR A 34 -23.52 -29.43 -0.25
CA TYR A 34 -23.80 -30.75 -0.81
C TYR A 34 -22.46 -31.42 -1.11
N SER A 35 -22.22 -32.60 -0.56
CA SER A 35 -20.99 -33.35 -0.81
C SER A 35 -21.30 -34.78 -1.23
N GLU A 36 -20.44 -35.29 -2.10
CA GLU A 36 -20.38 -36.70 -2.47
C GLU A 36 -18.97 -37.21 -2.17
N PHE A 37 -18.88 -38.38 -1.55
CA PHE A 37 -17.63 -39.01 -1.16
C PHE A 37 -17.66 -40.47 -1.59
N GLN A 38 -16.60 -40.90 -2.26
CA GLN A 38 -16.40 -42.26 -2.72
C GLN A 38 -15.05 -42.76 -2.21
N LEU A 39 -15.02 -44.00 -1.72
CA LEU A 39 -13.82 -44.64 -1.18
C LEU A 39 -13.71 -46.05 -1.73
N ASN A 40 -12.56 -46.34 -2.31
CA ASN A 40 -12.19 -47.66 -2.78
C ASN A 40 -10.96 -48.16 -2.00
N ILE A 41 -11.15 -49.21 -1.22
CA ILE A 41 -10.06 -49.90 -0.50
C ILE A 41 -9.89 -51.27 -1.16
N PRO A 42 -8.87 -51.48 -2.01
CA PRO A 42 -8.59 -52.78 -2.58
C PRO A 42 -8.10 -53.75 -1.48
N PHE A 43 -8.49 -55.03 -1.58
CA PHE A 43 -7.96 -56.09 -0.72
C PHE A 43 -6.57 -56.58 -1.15
N ASP A 44 -6.07 -56.04 -2.27
CA ASP A 44 -4.76 -56.33 -2.85
C ASP A 44 -3.74 -55.33 -2.30
N MET A 45 -2.68 -55.84 -1.66
CA MET A 45 -1.64 -55.02 -1.04
C MET A 45 -0.75 -54.29 -2.09
N GLU A 46 -0.88 -54.61 -3.37
CA GLU A 46 -0.18 -53.90 -4.46
C GLU A 46 -0.92 -52.66 -4.98
N LYS A 47 -2.14 -52.39 -4.49
CA LYS A 47 -2.96 -51.24 -4.92
C LYS A 47 -3.23 -50.29 -3.78
N ASP A 48 -3.07 -48.99 -4.04
CA ASP A 48 -3.38 -47.96 -3.08
C ASP A 48 -4.90 -47.74 -2.94
N ALA A 49 -5.31 -47.33 -1.74
CA ALA A 49 -6.66 -46.85 -1.52
C ALA A 49 -6.88 -45.54 -2.29
N ARG A 50 -8.10 -45.35 -2.82
CA ARG A 50 -8.49 -44.11 -3.50
C ARG A 50 -9.72 -43.52 -2.85
N ALA A 51 -9.66 -42.25 -2.49
CA ALA A 51 -10.78 -41.47 -1.97
C ALA A 51 -11.01 -40.26 -2.87
N TRP A 52 -12.21 -40.11 -3.42
CA TRP A 52 -12.51 -39.00 -4.32
C TRP A 52 -13.94 -38.53 -4.15
N GLY A 53 -14.22 -37.33 -4.63
CA GLY A 53 -15.53 -36.74 -4.46
C GLY A 53 -15.56 -35.25 -4.77
N TYR A 54 -16.62 -34.60 -4.34
CA TYR A 54 -16.79 -33.16 -4.51
C TYR A 54 -17.67 -32.56 -3.42
N ALA A 55 -17.54 -31.25 -3.26
CA ALA A 55 -18.39 -30.40 -2.44
C ALA A 55 -18.90 -29.24 -3.30
N ASP A 56 -20.21 -29.13 -3.43
CA ASP A 56 -20.89 -28.01 -4.06
C ASP A 56 -21.23 -26.96 -3.01
N LEU A 57 -20.65 -25.78 -3.22
CA LEU A 57 -21.00 -24.55 -2.52
C LEU A 57 -22.12 -23.83 -3.28
N LYS A 58 -23.10 -23.31 -2.54
CA LYS A 58 -24.20 -22.52 -3.05
C LYS A 58 -24.52 -21.40 -2.06
N ASP A 59 -24.03 -20.20 -2.38
CA ASP A 59 -24.15 -19.01 -1.55
C ASP A 59 -23.56 -19.19 -0.13
N ASN A 60 -22.45 -19.91 -0.04
CA ASN A 60 -21.77 -20.15 1.24
C ASN A 60 -20.95 -18.92 1.66
N ARG A 61 -20.72 -18.81 2.97
CA ARG A 61 -19.74 -17.86 3.53
C ARG A 61 -18.49 -18.63 3.92
N VAL A 62 -17.33 -18.13 3.52
CA VAL A 62 -16.02 -18.70 3.85
C VAL A 62 -15.21 -17.65 4.60
N ASP A 63 -14.88 -17.93 5.86
CA ASP A 63 -14.00 -17.11 6.68
C ASP A 63 -12.59 -17.76 6.70
N ILE A 64 -11.56 -16.93 6.48
CA ILE A 64 -10.14 -17.31 6.42
C ILE A 64 -9.42 -16.59 7.56
N ASP A 65 -8.69 -17.32 8.40
CA ASP A 65 -8.14 -16.75 9.64
C ASP A 65 -6.75 -16.09 9.49
N ALA A 66 -5.96 -16.45 8.46
CA ALA A 66 -4.57 -15.98 8.32
C ALA A 66 -4.17 -15.75 6.84
N PRO A 67 -4.31 -14.53 6.30
CA PRO A 67 -4.84 -13.32 6.95
C PRO A 67 -6.38 -13.33 7.09
N PRO A 68 -6.94 -12.59 8.06
CA PRO A 68 -8.39 -12.44 8.21
C PRO A 68 -9.05 -11.94 6.94
N MET A 69 -9.78 -12.81 6.25
CA MET A 69 -10.51 -12.50 5.02
C MET A 69 -11.86 -13.21 5.02
N MET A 70 -12.83 -12.61 4.33
CA MET A 70 -14.20 -13.14 4.25
C MET A 70 -14.63 -13.16 2.79
N LEU A 71 -15.02 -14.34 2.32
CA LEU A 71 -15.66 -14.56 1.03
C LEU A 71 -17.15 -14.78 1.28
N GLU A 72 -17.98 -13.92 0.69
CA GLU A 72 -19.43 -14.03 0.73
C GLU A 72 -19.95 -14.69 -0.56
N LYS A 73 -21.12 -15.34 -0.48
CA LYS A 73 -21.82 -15.97 -1.62
C LYS A 73 -20.95 -16.91 -2.48
N ALA A 74 -20.02 -17.61 -1.85
CA ALA A 74 -19.17 -18.59 -2.51
C ALA A 74 -20.03 -19.68 -3.16
N THR A 75 -19.90 -19.81 -4.47
CA THR A 75 -20.70 -20.72 -5.29
C THR A 75 -19.81 -21.38 -6.34
N GLY A 76 -19.84 -22.71 -6.37
CA GLY A 76 -19.04 -23.52 -7.28
C GLY A 76 -18.77 -24.90 -6.70
N ARG A 77 -17.93 -25.67 -7.39
CA ARG A 77 -17.63 -27.05 -7.02
C ARG A 77 -16.16 -27.19 -6.67
N ILE A 78 -15.90 -27.67 -5.45
CA ILE A 78 -14.59 -28.12 -5.03
C ILE A 78 -14.53 -29.64 -5.25
N GLN A 79 -13.52 -30.12 -5.95
CA GLN A 79 -13.27 -31.53 -6.20
C GLN A 79 -12.04 -31.99 -5.42
N PHE A 80 -12.05 -33.23 -4.98
CA PHE A 80 -10.84 -33.86 -4.43
C PHE A 80 -10.69 -35.27 -4.99
N ASP A 81 -9.45 -35.69 -5.20
CA ASP A 81 -9.04 -37.04 -5.56
C ASP A 81 -7.72 -37.32 -4.85
N ASN A 82 -7.79 -38.10 -3.77
CA ASN A 82 -6.72 -38.30 -2.80
C ASN A 82 -6.16 -36.98 -2.24
N ASP A 83 -4.93 -36.65 -2.62
CA ASP A 83 -4.17 -35.47 -2.23
C ASP A 83 -4.43 -34.27 -3.13
N VAL A 84 -5.02 -34.47 -4.30
CA VAL A 84 -5.30 -33.38 -5.24
C VAL A 84 -6.64 -32.74 -4.91
N VAL A 85 -6.64 -31.44 -4.64
CA VAL A 85 -7.85 -30.63 -4.43
C VAL A 85 -7.92 -29.54 -5.48
N THR A 86 -9.04 -29.44 -6.18
CA THR A 86 -9.20 -28.47 -7.26
C THR A 86 -10.55 -27.78 -7.23
N THR A 87 -10.57 -26.55 -7.72
CA THR A 87 -11.79 -25.84 -8.08
C THR A 87 -11.48 -24.97 -9.28
N SER A 88 -12.45 -24.84 -10.18
CA SER A 88 -12.34 -23.97 -11.34
C SER A 88 -13.59 -23.10 -11.44
N GLY A 89 -13.38 -21.79 -11.52
CA GLY A 89 -14.42 -20.78 -11.65
C GLY A 89 -15.29 -20.66 -10.40
N LEU A 90 -14.72 -20.79 -9.19
CA LEU A 90 -15.45 -20.49 -7.96
C LEU A 90 -15.81 -19.00 -7.95
N SER A 91 -17.10 -18.70 -7.95
CA SER A 91 -17.60 -17.31 -7.86
C SER A 91 -17.80 -16.96 -6.39
N ALA A 92 -17.34 -15.79 -5.97
CA ALA A 92 -17.56 -15.27 -4.63
C ALA A 92 -17.60 -13.74 -4.63
N GLU A 93 -17.89 -13.14 -3.47
CA GLU A 93 -17.75 -11.71 -3.21
C GLU A 93 -16.65 -11.49 -2.17
N LEU A 94 -15.63 -10.69 -2.51
CA LEU A 94 -14.56 -10.22 -1.62
C LEU A 94 -14.67 -8.71 -1.49
N LEU A 95 -14.68 -8.19 -0.26
CA LEU A 95 -14.90 -6.76 0.02
C LEU A 95 -16.18 -6.22 -0.65
N SER A 96 -17.25 -7.02 -0.61
CA SER A 96 -18.55 -6.73 -1.24
C SER A 96 -18.54 -6.63 -2.77
N GLN A 97 -17.51 -7.18 -3.43
CA GLN A 97 -17.34 -7.11 -4.88
C GLN A 97 -17.04 -8.49 -5.49
N PRO A 98 -17.56 -8.78 -6.69
CA PRO A 98 -17.44 -10.11 -7.29
C PRO A 98 -16.00 -10.45 -7.65
N ILE A 99 -15.64 -11.70 -7.43
CA ILE A 99 -14.38 -12.32 -7.84
C ILE A 99 -14.63 -13.72 -8.42
N SER A 100 -13.70 -14.17 -9.27
CA SER A 100 -13.59 -15.56 -9.72
C SER A 100 -12.28 -16.13 -9.22
N LEU A 101 -12.31 -17.32 -8.64
CA LEU A 101 -11.17 -17.96 -8.04
C LEU A 101 -11.00 -19.39 -8.56
N ASP A 102 -9.78 -19.71 -8.96
CA ASP A 102 -9.30 -21.06 -9.18
C ASP A 102 -8.37 -21.44 -8.03
N PHE A 103 -8.44 -22.69 -7.60
CA PHE A 103 -7.55 -23.23 -6.59
C PHE A 103 -7.11 -24.63 -7.01
N HIS A 104 -5.84 -24.90 -6.80
CA HIS A 104 -5.21 -26.20 -7.05
C HIS A 104 -4.26 -26.50 -5.89
N GLY A 105 -4.46 -27.63 -5.23
CA GLY A 105 -3.57 -28.15 -4.22
C GLY A 105 -3.20 -29.60 -4.55
N GLU A 106 -1.96 -29.96 -4.29
CA GLU A 106 -1.45 -31.33 -4.48
C GLU A 106 -0.27 -31.60 -3.53
N SER A 107 -0.05 -32.88 -3.20
CA SER A 107 1.15 -33.24 -2.44
C SER A 107 2.41 -33.03 -3.28
N ALA A 108 3.48 -32.61 -2.61
CA ALA A 108 4.79 -32.43 -3.21
C ALA A 108 5.83 -33.31 -2.49
N ASP A 109 7.04 -33.42 -3.04
CA ASP A 109 8.16 -34.14 -2.41
C ASP A 109 8.41 -33.69 -0.95
N GLN A 110 8.14 -32.41 -0.67
CA GLN A 110 8.18 -31.82 0.66
C GLN A 110 6.88 -31.06 0.92
N GLY A 111 5.96 -31.71 1.63
CA GLY A 111 4.72 -31.11 2.12
C GLY A 111 3.62 -31.01 1.07
N TYR A 112 2.97 -29.85 0.99
CA TYR A 112 1.77 -29.62 0.16
C TYR A 112 1.87 -28.28 -0.57
N ASN A 113 1.69 -28.30 -1.89
CA ASN A 113 1.69 -27.09 -2.70
C ASN A 113 0.26 -26.64 -2.93
N VAL A 114 0.05 -25.32 -2.89
CA VAL A 114 -1.23 -24.68 -3.16
C VAL A 114 -1.00 -23.50 -4.09
N THR A 115 -1.72 -23.48 -5.20
CA THR A 115 -1.80 -22.34 -6.11
C THR A 115 -3.22 -21.80 -6.13
N ILE A 116 -3.35 -20.48 -6.00
CA ILE A 116 -4.63 -19.76 -6.02
C ILE A 116 -4.52 -18.66 -7.06
N ASN A 117 -5.43 -18.67 -8.04
CA ASN A 117 -5.54 -17.62 -9.05
C ASN A 117 -6.88 -16.93 -8.86
N THR A 118 -6.85 -15.62 -8.67
CA THR A 118 -8.05 -14.80 -8.44
C THR A 118 -8.13 -13.69 -9.47
N LEU A 119 -9.32 -13.51 -10.04
CA LEU A 119 -9.65 -12.44 -10.97
C LEU A 119 -10.76 -11.59 -10.37
N GLY A 120 -10.64 -10.28 -10.52
CA GLY A 120 -11.67 -9.33 -10.09
C GLY A 120 -11.68 -8.06 -10.93
N ASP A 121 -12.77 -7.31 -10.82
CA ASP A 121 -12.90 -5.97 -11.38
C ASP A 121 -13.55 -5.10 -10.32
N TRP A 122 -12.72 -4.33 -9.60
CA TRP A 122 -13.15 -3.59 -8.42
C TRP A 122 -13.38 -2.12 -8.72
N ASP A 123 -14.56 -1.65 -8.36
CA ASP A 123 -14.91 -0.25 -8.21
C ASP A 123 -14.24 0.33 -6.96
N VAL A 124 -13.92 1.63 -7.02
CA VAL A 124 -13.30 2.34 -5.88
C VAL A 124 -14.32 2.63 -4.77
N GLU A 125 -15.57 2.91 -5.13
CA GLU A 125 -16.60 3.34 -4.16
C GLU A 125 -16.83 2.31 -3.03
N PRO A 126 -16.99 1.00 -3.32
CA PRO A 126 -17.18 -0.01 -2.28
C PRO A 126 -15.95 -0.22 -1.38
N LEU A 127 -14.77 0.28 -1.78
CA LEU A 127 -13.54 0.16 -0.99
C LEU A 127 -13.40 1.24 0.09
N LYS A 128 -14.16 2.34 0.00
CA LYS A 128 -14.10 3.47 0.96
C LYS A 128 -14.32 3.07 2.42
N PRO A 129 -15.30 2.21 2.78
CA PRO A 129 -15.47 1.77 4.16
C PRO A 129 -14.29 0.95 4.69
N TYR A 130 -13.52 0.31 3.80
CA TYR A 130 -12.40 -0.56 4.19
C TYR A 130 -11.09 0.20 4.30
N LEU A 131 -10.76 1.06 3.33
CA LEU A 131 -9.48 1.78 3.25
C LEU A 131 -9.56 3.22 3.79
N GLY A 132 -10.75 3.80 3.85
CA GLY A 132 -11.00 5.16 4.35
C GLY A 132 -11.12 6.20 3.23
N GLU A 133 -11.99 7.18 3.45
CA GLU A 133 -12.27 8.26 2.48
C GLU A 133 -11.06 9.15 2.22
N ARG A 134 -10.16 9.30 3.20
CA ARG A 134 -8.94 10.12 3.07
C ARG A 134 -8.11 9.72 1.85
N TRP A 135 -8.03 8.42 1.56
CA TRP A 135 -7.18 7.90 0.48
C TRP A 135 -7.94 7.68 -0.83
N LEU A 136 -9.23 7.41 -0.76
CA LEU A 136 -10.02 7.02 -1.93
C LEU A 136 -10.92 8.14 -2.48
N SER A 137 -11.10 9.25 -1.76
CA SER A 137 -11.92 10.38 -2.24
C SER A 137 -11.39 11.02 -3.52
N LEU A 138 -10.08 10.95 -3.76
CA LEU A 138 -9.40 11.49 -4.95
C LEU A 138 -9.16 10.43 -6.03
N VAL A 139 -9.75 9.24 -5.89
CA VAL A 139 -9.63 8.15 -6.86
C VAL A 139 -11.03 7.71 -7.25
N SER A 140 -11.26 7.50 -8.54
CA SER A 140 -12.58 7.09 -9.04
C SER A 140 -12.46 6.13 -10.22
N GLY A 141 -13.57 5.47 -10.54
CA GLY A 141 -13.64 4.44 -11.56
C GLY A 141 -13.40 3.05 -10.98
N HIS A 142 -12.85 2.17 -11.81
CA HIS A 142 -12.62 0.78 -11.46
C HIS A 142 -11.37 0.22 -12.12
N ALA A 143 -10.87 -0.90 -11.62
CA ALA A 143 -9.71 -1.58 -12.17
C ALA A 143 -9.91 -3.10 -12.22
N PRO A 144 -9.72 -3.74 -13.37
CA PRO A 144 -9.57 -5.18 -13.42
C PRO A 144 -8.19 -5.55 -12.88
N TRP A 145 -8.15 -6.59 -12.05
CA TRP A 145 -6.95 -7.08 -11.40
C TRP A 145 -6.93 -8.60 -11.37
N GLN A 146 -5.72 -9.13 -11.28
CA GLN A 146 -5.46 -10.53 -11.03
C GLN A 146 -4.51 -10.68 -9.85
N MET A 147 -4.67 -11.75 -9.10
CA MET A 147 -3.81 -12.14 -7.99
C MET A 147 -3.46 -13.62 -8.11
N ASP A 148 -2.18 -13.90 -8.09
CA ASP A 148 -1.61 -15.23 -8.12
C ASP A 148 -0.92 -15.46 -6.78
N ILE A 149 -1.25 -16.55 -6.09
CA ILE A 149 -0.65 -16.94 -4.81
C ILE A 149 -0.12 -18.36 -4.96
N ASP A 150 1.15 -18.54 -4.66
CA ASP A 150 1.78 -19.85 -4.50
C ASP A 150 2.17 -20.02 -3.04
N LEU A 151 1.71 -21.11 -2.42
CA LEU A 151 1.93 -21.44 -1.02
C LEU A 151 2.52 -22.85 -0.96
N GLN A 152 3.62 -22.99 -0.22
CA GLN A 152 4.23 -24.27 0.08
C GLN A 152 4.12 -24.51 1.58
N LEU A 153 3.28 -25.48 1.94
CA LEU A 153 3.08 -25.94 3.31
C LEU A 153 4.09 -27.05 3.61
N ASN A 154 4.83 -26.93 4.71
CA ASN A 154 5.77 -27.95 5.18
C ASN A 154 5.30 -28.55 6.51
N ASP A 155 5.91 -29.65 6.95
CA ASP A 155 5.63 -30.25 8.27
C ASP A 155 5.74 -29.23 9.41
N VAL A 156 6.70 -28.31 9.28
CA VAL A 156 6.88 -27.15 10.14
C VAL A 156 7.08 -25.94 9.24
N GLY A 157 6.13 -25.02 9.24
CA GLY A 157 6.27 -23.79 8.48
C GLY A 157 5.46 -23.74 7.19
N PHE A 158 5.45 -22.55 6.59
CA PHE A 158 5.04 -22.37 5.21
C PHE A 158 5.84 -21.23 4.59
N THR A 159 5.98 -21.27 3.27
CA THR A 159 6.46 -20.16 2.46
C THR A 159 5.41 -19.78 1.45
N TYR A 160 5.37 -18.51 1.07
CA TYR A 160 4.42 -18.05 0.07
C TYR A 160 5.02 -16.99 -0.84
N GLN A 161 4.44 -16.88 -2.01
CA GLN A 161 4.64 -15.82 -2.97
C GLN A 161 3.28 -15.32 -3.45
N VAL A 162 3.13 -14.00 -3.54
CA VAL A 162 1.93 -13.31 -4.01
C VAL A 162 2.35 -12.34 -5.11
N ASP A 163 1.65 -12.40 -6.23
CA ASP A 163 1.79 -11.49 -7.35
C ASP A 163 0.41 -10.91 -7.70
N VAL A 164 0.27 -9.59 -7.59
CA VAL A 164 -0.96 -8.87 -7.96
C VAL A 164 -0.65 -7.92 -9.10
N LEU A 165 -1.49 -7.93 -10.13
CA LEU A 165 -1.41 -7.01 -11.25
C LEU A 165 -2.78 -6.36 -11.49
N ALA A 166 -2.84 -5.04 -11.44
CA ALA A 166 -4.06 -4.27 -11.72
C ALA A 166 -3.85 -3.34 -12.91
N GLN A 167 -4.83 -3.30 -13.82
CA GLN A 167 -4.84 -2.38 -14.96
C GLN A 167 -5.52 -1.07 -14.55
N LEU A 168 -4.75 0.01 -14.51
CA LEU A 168 -5.24 1.31 -14.02
C LEU A 168 -5.89 2.16 -15.11
N GLY A 169 -6.04 1.64 -16.34
CA GLY A 169 -6.55 2.40 -17.49
C GLY A 169 -7.95 2.99 -17.29
N ARG A 170 -8.76 2.40 -16.43
CA ARG A 170 -10.14 2.82 -16.12
C ARG A 170 -10.26 3.59 -14.79
N LEU A 171 -9.14 3.90 -14.16
CA LEU A 171 -9.08 4.75 -12.97
C LEU A 171 -8.73 6.20 -13.31
N ALA A 172 -9.33 7.11 -12.57
CA ALA A 172 -8.92 8.51 -12.47
C ALA A 172 -8.30 8.76 -11.10
N SER A 173 -7.29 9.62 -11.06
CA SER A 173 -6.67 10.10 -9.84
C SER A 173 -6.50 11.62 -9.86
N GLU A 174 -7.09 12.26 -8.87
CA GLU A 174 -7.04 13.71 -8.66
C GLU A 174 -5.93 14.10 -7.67
N TYR A 175 -5.07 13.16 -7.27
CA TYR A 175 -3.87 13.46 -6.50
C TYR A 175 -2.95 14.43 -7.26
N PRO A 176 -2.14 15.26 -6.56
CA PRO A 176 -1.11 16.06 -7.22
C PRO A 176 -0.11 15.18 -7.98
N TYR A 177 0.60 15.78 -8.95
CA TYR A 177 1.74 15.14 -9.59
C TYR A 177 2.74 14.64 -8.51
N PRO A 178 3.26 13.40 -8.60
CA PRO A 178 3.26 12.51 -9.78
C PRO A 178 2.13 11.47 -9.86
N LEU A 179 1.15 11.53 -8.95
CA LEU A 179 0.08 10.53 -8.87
C LEU A 179 -1.19 10.94 -9.63
N THR A 180 -1.26 12.18 -10.12
CA THR A 180 -2.36 12.62 -10.99
C THR A 180 -2.48 11.72 -12.21
N LYS A 181 -3.71 11.36 -12.56
CA LYS A 181 -3.98 10.44 -13.67
C LYS A 181 -5.39 10.65 -14.22
N LYS A 182 -5.53 10.67 -15.55
CA LYS A 182 -6.83 10.71 -16.21
C LYS A 182 -7.32 9.31 -16.57
N VAL A 183 -8.63 9.16 -16.68
CA VAL A 183 -9.25 7.96 -17.26
C VAL A 183 -8.77 7.80 -18.71
N GLY A 184 -8.46 6.57 -19.12
CA GLY A 184 -7.95 6.23 -20.44
C GLY A 184 -6.43 6.27 -20.58
N GLU A 185 -5.71 6.94 -19.67
CA GLU A 185 -4.25 6.87 -19.66
C GLU A 185 -3.79 5.44 -19.27
N ALA A 186 -2.86 4.86 -20.02
CA ALA A 186 -2.34 3.53 -19.68
C ALA A 186 -1.56 3.56 -18.37
N GLY A 187 -1.65 2.48 -17.60
CA GLY A 187 -0.91 2.33 -16.35
C GLY A 187 -1.22 0.99 -15.70
N GLN A 188 -0.25 0.46 -14.96
CA GLN A 188 -0.38 -0.79 -14.23
C GLN A 188 0.13 -0.60 -12.80
N ALA A 189 -0.57 -1.19 -11.84
CA ALA A 189 -0.05 -1.41 -10.50
C ALA A 189 0.39 -2.87 -10.39
N LYS A 190 1.60 -3.10 -9.90
CA LYS A 190 2.15 -4.42 -9.62
C LYS A 190 2.55 -4.49 -8.15
N LEU A 191 1.99 -5.42 -7.41
CA LEU A 191 2.41 -5.76 -6.05
C LEU A 191 3.00 -7.16 -6.07
N GLN A 192 4.17 -7.34 -5.48
CA GLN A 192 4.80 -8.63 -5.28
C GLN A 192 5.13 -8.77 -3.80
N ALA A 193 4.79 -9.87 -3.18
CA ALA A 193 5.16 -10.17 -1.81
C ALA A 193 5.63 -11.62 -1.70
N SER A 194 6.60 -11.89 -0.84
CA SER A 194 7.05 -13.24 -0.55
C SER A 194 7.51 -13.32 0.89
N GLY A 195 7.30 -14.45 1.54
CA GLY A 195 7.61 -14.57 2.95
C GLY A 195 7.39 -15.95 3.52
N ASN A 196 7.38 -15.99 4.84
CA ASN A 196 7.09 -17.16 5.65
C ASN A 196 6.26 -16.73 6.87
N GLN A 197 6.27 -17.53 7.94
CA GLN A 197 5.53 -17.25 9.17
C GLN A 197 6.01 -16.04 9.96
N GLU A 198 7.23 -15.57 9.73
CA GLU A 198 7.88 -14.55 10.56
C GLU A 198 8.15 -13.25 9.79
N SER A 199 8.28 -13.31 8.46
CA SER A 199 8.72 -12.18 7.66
C SER A 199 8.06 -12.09 6.30
N ILE A 200 7.91 -10.87 5.80
CA ILE A 200 7.40 -10.54 4.46
C ILE A 200 8.36 -9.54 3.79
N SER A 201 8.80 -9.85 2.57
CA SER A 201 9.39 -8.88 1.65
C SER A 201 8.34 -8.49 0.63
N ALA A 202 8.05 -7.19 0.48
CA ALA A 202 7.02 -6.70 -0.44
C ALA A 202 7.53 -5.55 -1.31
N ARG A 203 7.05 -5.52 -2.56
CA ARG A 203 7.35 -4.51 -3.58
C ARG A 203 6.08 -4.09 -4.28
N LEU A 204 5.73 -2.82 -4.19
CA LEU A 204 4.67 -2.17 -4.94
C LEU A 204 5.28 -1.26 -6.01
N GLN A 205 4.75 -1.32 -7.22
CA GLN A 205 5.09 -0.42 -8.32
C GLN A 205 3.79 0.08 -8.95
N ILE A 206 3.68 1.39 -9.07
CA ILE A 206 2.62 2.09 -9.81
C ILE A 206 3.29 3.08 -10.78
N PRO A 207 2.54 3.74 -11.69
CA PRO A 207 3.13 4.81 -12.50
C PRO A 207 3.81 5.86 -11.62
N ASN A 208 5.07 6.17 -11.93
CA ASN A 208 5.89 7.17 -11.23
C ASN A 208 6.13 6.93 -9.73
N ALA A 209 5.82 5.77 -9.17
CA ALA A 209 6.16 5.45 -7.78
C ALA A 209 6.46 3.98 -7.57
N LYS A 210 7.41 3.71 -6.68
CA LYS A 210 7.77 2.36 -6.22
C LYS A 210 7.93 2.40 -4.71
N TYR A 211 7.47 1.34 -4.04
CA TYR A 211 7.63 1.17 -2.61
C TYR A 211 8.10 -0.25 -2.33
N GLN A 212 9.13 -0.40 -1.52
CA GLN A 212 9.67 -1.68 -1.10
C GLN A 212 9.77 -1.70 0.41
N THR A 213 9.41 -2.83 1.02
CA THR A 213 9.44 -2.98 2.47
C THR A 213 9.80 -4.39 2.90
N GLU A 214 10.44 -4.49 4.05
CA GLU A 214 10.58 -5.72 4.82
C GLU A 214 9.70 -5.59 6.07
N ILE A 215 8.94 -6.63 6.38
CA ILE A 215 7.93 -6.63 7.45
C ILE A 215 8.19 -7.82 8.36
N ASP A 216 8.31 -7.57 9.66
CA ASP A 216 8.28 -8.60 10.70
C ASP A 216 6.82 -8.84 11.11
N ILE A 217 6.37 -10.10 11.02
CA ILE A 217 5.02 -10.55 11.37
C ILE A 217 5.04 -11.61 12.48
N SER A 218 6.17 -11.81 13.16
CA SER A 218 6.30 -12.74 14.29
C SER A 218 5.51 -12.29 15.54
N GLY A 219 5.20 -10.99 15.62
CA GLY A 219 4.44 -10.38 16.71
C GLY A 219 2.97 -10.11 16.37
N ASP A 220 2.21 -9.74 17.41
CA ASP A 220 0.78 -9.39 17.32
C ASP A 220 0.45 -8.24 16.35
N VAL A 221 1.38 -7.29 16.21
CA VAL A 221 1.26 -6.14 15.30
C VAL A 221 2.47 -6.19 14.38
N PRO A 222 2.28 -6.29 13.05
CA PRO A 222 3.38 -6.26 12.11
C PRO A 222 4.24 -5.01 12.25
N VAL A 223 5.52 -5.10 11.91
CA VAL A 223 6.46 -3.98 11.97
C VAL A 223 7.23 -3.87 10.66
N LEU A 224 7.16 -2.70 10.01
CA LEU A 224 8.00 -2.42 8.83
C LEU A 224 9.43 -2.15 9.31
N THR A 225 10.32 -3.13 9.16
CA THR A 225 11.71 -3.08 9.64
C THR A 225 12.63 -2.31 8.68
N ALA A 226 12.29 -2.30 7.39
CA ALA A 226 12.96 -1.49 6.38
C ALA A 226 11.97 -1.01 5.33
N THR A 227 12.12 0.22 4.85
CA THR A 227 11.25 0.83 3.83
C THR A 227 12.07 1.61 2.81
N ASN A 228 11.65 1.59 1.56
CA ASN A 228 12.27 2.35 0.48
C ASN A 228 11.20 2.86 -0.48
N LEU A 229 10.97 4.16 -0.45
CA LEU A 229 10.07 4.88 -1.36
C LEU A 229 10.89 5.50 -2.50
N VAL A 230 10.45 5.30 -3.75
CA VAL A 230 11.01 5.97 -4.92
C VAL A 230 9.88 6.65 -5.67
N LEU A 231 9.95 7.97 -5.83
CA LEU A 231 9.03 8.76 -6.66
C LEU A 231 9.77 9.20 -7.94
N GLY A 232 9.23 8.84 -9.10
CA GLY A 232 9.81 9.13 -10.40
C GLY A 232 10.87 8.13 -10.87
N LYS A 233 12.01 8.64 -11.34
CA LYS A 233 13.10 7.84 -11.93
C LYS A 233 13.86 7.08 -10.84
N GLY A 234 14.13 5.80 -11.06
CA GLY A 234 14.87 4.94 -10.12
C GLY A 234 14.32 3.52 -10.07
N GLY A 235 15.08 2.62 -9.45
CA GLY A 235 14.74 1.21 -9.27
C GLY A 235 14.55 0.84 -7.80
N PHE A 236 14.08 -0.39 -7.57
CA PHE A 236 14.12 -0.99 -6.24
C PHE A 236 15.56 -1.13 -5.73
N LYS A 237 15.74 -1.12 -4.41
CA LYS A 237 17.04 -1.41 -3.80
C LYS A 237 17.30 -2.92 -3.87
N ILE A 238 18.58 -3.26 -4.05
CA ILE A 238 19.04 -4.64 -3.95
C ILE A 238 18.93 -5.06 -2.49
N SER A 239 18.25 -6.19 -2.24
CA SER A 239 18.11 -6.75 -0.88
C SER A 239 19.47 -7.20 -0.31
N PRO A 240 19.69 -7.13 1.00
CA PRO A 240 18.75 -6.68 2.04
C PRO A 240 18.59 -5.15 2.07
N VAL A 241 17.34 -4.68 2.18
CA VAL A 241 17.04 -3.27 2.41
C VAL A 241 17.21 -2.98 3.90
N VAL A 242 17.81 -1.83 4.25
CA VAL A 242 18.05 -1.45 5.65
C VAL A 242 17.66 0.01 5.83
N GLY A 243 16.94 0.29 6.92
CA GLY A 243 16.50 1.63 7.27
C GLY A 243 15.26 2.06 6.48
N HIS A 244 14.98 3.36 6.54
CA HIS A 244 13.80 3.97 5.93
C HIS A 244 14.25 5.07 4.99
N ASP A 245 14.11 4.85 3.68
CA ASP A 245 14.63 5.75 2.65
C ASP A 245 13.51 6.28 1.76
N ALA A 246 13.70 7.51 1.27
CA ALA A 246 12.89 8.10 0.22
C ALA A 246 13.79 8.76 -0.83
N SER A 247 13.59 8.41 -2.10
CA SER A 247 14.27 9.04 -3.24
C SER A 247 13.22 9.65 -4.16
N ILE A 248 13.33 10.93 -4.45
CA ILE A 248 12.37 11.69 -5.26
C ILE A 248 13.13 12.26 -6.45
N ARG A 249 12.85 11.74 -7.65
CA ARG A 249 13.52 12.11 -8.90
C ARG A 249 12.49 12.39 -9.97
N LEU A 250 11.97 13.60 -9.97
CA LEU A 250 10.84 14.04 -10.78
C LEU A 250 11.26 15.23 -11.66
N ASP A 251 10.53 15.48 -12.75
CA ASP A 251 10.80 16.63 -13.61
C ASP A 251 10.27 17.95 -13.00
N GLU A 252 9.24 17.86 -12.17
CA GLU A 252 8.72 18.94 -11.32
C GLU A 252 8.16 18.37 -10.01
N LEU A 253 8.18 19.16 -8.94
CA LEU A 253 7.52 18.80 -7.68
C LEU A 253 6.92 20.04 -7.03
N ASN A 254 5.64 19.97 -6.65
CA ASN A 254 4.96 21.03 -5.94
C ASN A 254 4.56 20.52 -4.55
N LEU A 255 5.36 20.82 -3.54
CA LEU A 255 5.11 20.36 -2.16
C LEU A 255 3.95 21.10 -1.50
N ASP A 256 3.62 22.31 -1.95
CA ASP A 256 2.51 23.09 -1.40
C ASP A 256 1.16 22.39 -1.65
N LYS A 257 0.96 21.85 -2.85
CA LYS A 257 -0.23 21.04 -3.18
C LYS A 257 -0.34 19.78 -2.30
N TRP A 258 0.79 19.12 -2.04
CA TRP A 258 0.83 17.95 -1.16
C TRP A 258 0.54 18.33 0.30
N ALA A 259 1.06 19.45 0.77
CA ALA A 259 0.82 19.95 2.13
C ALA A 259 -0.67 20.26 2.35
N THR A 260 -1.33 20.93 1.40
CA THR A 260 -2.78 21.20 1.47
C THR A 260 -3.61 19.91 1.58
N LEU A 261 -3.22 18.87 0.84
CA LEU A 261 -3.90 17.58 0.88
C LEU A 261 -3.71 16.87 2.22
N LEU A 262 -2.52 16.96 2.82
CA LEU A 262 -2.21 16.32 4.11
C LEU A 262 -2.84 17.03 5.30
N ASP A 263 -3.09 18.34 5.20
CA ASP A 263 -3.74 19.16 6.23
C ASP A 263 -5.27 19.03 6.24
N THR A 264 -5.84 18.40 5.21
CA THR A 264 -7.28 18.14 5.16
C THR A 264 -7.70 17.21 6.31
N PRO A 265 -8.63 17.62 7.19
CA PRO A 265 -9.05 16.82 8.33
C PRO A 265 -9.59 15.46 7.90
N GLU A 266 -9.22 14.42 8.63
CA GLU A 266 -9.69 13.06 8.36
C GLU A 266 -11.21 12.96 8.62
N SER A 267 -11.90 12.23 7.75
CA SER A 267 -13.34 11.95 7.91
C SER A 267 -13.59 11.26 9.25
N LYS A 268 -14.71 11.58 9.91
CA LYS A 268 -15.07 10.98 11.20
C LYS A 268 -15.43 9.48 11.08
N ALA A 269 -15.70 9.01 9.85
CA ALA A 269 -15.98 7.61 9.61
C ALA A 269 -14.67 6.79 9.66
N GLN A 270 -14.54 5.95 10.68
CA GLN A 270 -13.41 5.04 10.82
C GLN A 270 -13.56 3.89 9.81
N SER A 271 -12.48 3.62 9.07
CA SER A 271 -12.42 2.49 8.15
C SER A 271 -12.24 1.18 8.90
N VAL A 272 -12.55 0.05 8.24
CA VAL A 272 -12.27 -1.29 8.79
C VAL A 272 -10.79 -1.45 9.11
N LEU A 273 -9.91 -0.97 8.22
CA LEU A 273 -8.45 -1.02 8.41
C LEU A 273 -8.00 -0.28 9.68
N ALA A 274 -8.64 0.82 10.05
CA ALA A 274 -8.30 1.60 11.25
C ALA A 274 -8.55 0.84 12.57
N ASN A 275 -9.37 -0.21 12.54
CA ASN A 275 -9.67 -1.06 13.69
C ASN A 275 -8.82 -2.34 13.74
N MET A 276 -7.98 -2.57 12.72
CA MET A 276 -7.11 -3.75 12.64
C MET A 276 -5.74 -3.47 13.27
N LYS A 277 -5.04 -4.55 13.66
CA LYS A 277 -3.64 -4.49 14.11
C LYS A 277 -2.71 -4.30 12.90
N THR A 278 -2.72 -3.09 12.33
CA THR A 278 -1.90 -2.77 11.16
C THR A 278 -0.55 -2.17 11.56
N PRO A 279 0.51 -2.39 10.78
CA PRO A 279 1.76 -1.69 11.01
C PRO A 279 1.63 -0.19 10.74
N THR A 280 2.45 0.62 11.42
CA THR A 280 2.60 2.04 11.10
C THR A 280 3.63 2.23 9.99
N ILE A 281 3.40 3.19 9.08
CA ILE A 281 4.38 3.53 8.06
C ILE A 281 5.45 4.44 8.69
N PRO A 282 6.71 3.99 8.79
CA PRO A 282 7.77 4.78 9.42
C PRO A 282 8.17 5.96 8.52
N LEU A 283 8.48 7.10 9.15
CA LEU A 283 9.03 8.26 8.44
C LEU A 283 10.45 7.93 7.93
N PRO A 284 10.81 8.35 6.69
CA PRO A 284 12.16 8.17 6.18
C PRO A 284 13.21 8.82 7.09
N THR A 285 14.35 8.15 7.24
CA THR A 285 15.55 8.67 7.90
C THR A 285 16.61 9.11 6.89
N ARG A 286 16.45 8.79 5.61
CA ARG A 286 17.25 9.31 4.51
C ARG A 286 16.33 9.74 3.38
N ILE A 287 16.53 10.96 2.90
CA ILE A 287 15.72 11.57 1.85
C ILE A 287 16.68 12.16 0.81
N GLU A 288 16.49 11.77 -0.44
CA GLU A 288 17.18 12.32 -1.59
C GLU A 288 16.15 12.93 -2.52
N VAL A 289 16.34 14.19 -2.91
CA VAL A 289 15.47 14.88 -3.86
C VAL A 289 16.33 15.43 -4.98
N GLU A 290 16.02 15.05 -6.21
CA GLU A 290 16.60 15.59 -7.42
C GLU A 290 15.44 16.04 -8.33
N THR A 291 15.31 17.35 -8.56
CA THR A 291 14.26 17.88 -9.43
C THR A 291 14.73 19.15 -10.13
N PRO A 292 14.49 19.31 -11.44
CA PRO A 292 14.72 20.56 -12.14
C PRO A 292 13.93 21.72 -11.55
N ASN A 293 12.70 21.47 -11.07
CA ASN A 293 11.83 22.49 -10.50
C ASN A 293 11.16 21.97 -9.22
N LEU A 294 11.34 22.67 -8.09
CA LEU A 294 10.61 22.45 -6.84
C LEU A 294 9.86 23.72 -6.46
N LEU A 295 8.55 23.62 -6.18
CA LEU A 295 7.82 24.66 -5.46
C LEU A 295 7.59 24.24 -4.00
N LEU A 296 8.08 25.06 -3.06
CA LEU A 296 7.88 24.88 -1.63
C LEU A 296 7.75 26.24 -0.93
N GLY A 297 6.65 26.43 -0.20
CA GLY A 297 6.35 27.67 0.52
C GLY A 297 6.23 28.88 -0.40
N GLY A 298 5.73 28.69 -1.63
CA GLY A 298 5.70 29.73 -2.67
C GLY A 298 7.06 30.08 -3.29
N ILE A 299 8.14 29.41 -2.87
CA ILE A 299 9.49 29.61 -3.42
C ILE A 299 9.76 28.53 -4.47
N GLU A 300 10.19 28.96 -5.65
CA GLU A 300 10.68 28.07 -6.71
C GLU A 300 12.18 27.84 -6.54
N PHE A 301 12.58 26.57 -6.50
CA PHE A 301 13.97 26.14 -6.52
C PHE A 301 14.26 25.44 -7.84
N HIS A 302 15.30 25.89 -8.53
CA HIS A 302 15.74 25.37 -9.82
C HIS A 302 16.98 24.48 -9.66
N ASP A 303 17.00 23.38 -10.41
CA ASP A 303 18.06 22.37 -10.41
C ASP A 303 18.42 21.89 -9.00
N LEU A 304 17.39 21.56 -8.21
CA LEU A 304 17.54 21.16 -6.83
C LEU A 304 18.11 19.74 -6.72
N ALA A 305 19.22 19.63 -5.99
CA ALA A 305 19.73 18.40 -5.40
C ALA A 305 19.78 18.57 -3.88
N LEU A 306 18.97 17.80 -3.16
CA LEU A 306 18.90 17.79 -1.70
C LEU A 306 19.20 16.39 -1.18
N ASN A 307 20.10 16.31 -0.21
CA ASN A 307 20.34 15.12 0.59
C ASN A 307 20.06 15.43 2.06
N ALA A 308 19.11 14.74 2.65
CA ALA A 308 18.80 14.82 4.08
C ALA A 308 18.96 13.45 4.73
N SER A 309 19.66 13.40 5.87
CA SER A 309 19.82 12.16 6.63
C SER A 309 19.72 12.41 8.12
N LYS A 310 19.05 11.50 8.83
CA LYS A 310 18.93 11.52 10.27
C LYS A 310 19.99 10.59 10.87
N LYS A 311 20.90 11.16 11.66
CA LYS A 311 21.87 10.43 12.46
C LYS A 311 21.56 10.67 13.93
N ASN A 312 21.22 9.61 14.65
CA ASN A 312 20.73 9.69 16.03
C ASN A 312 19.50 10.62 16.13
N LEU A 313 19.64 11.74 16.82
CA LEU A 313 18.59 12.75 17.01
C LEU A 313 18.73 13.96 16.06
N SER A 314 19.80 14.01 15.26
CA SER A 314 20.14 15.16 14.41
C SER A 314 19.89 14.85 12.94
N TRP A 315 19.22 15.77 12.26
CA TRP A 315 19.14 15.83 10.81
C TRP A 315 20.34 16.59 10.25
N GLN A 316 20.95 16.04 9.21
CA GLN A 316 21.99 16.66 8.41
C GLN A 316 21.43 16.83 6.99
N LEU A 317 21.43 18.05 6.49
CA LEU A 317 20.93 18.42 5.18
C LEU A 317 22.07 19.03 4.37
N ASP A 318 22.16 18.66 3.10
CA ASP A 318 23.04 19.23 2.09
C ASP A 318 22.15 19.60 0.89
N VAL A 319 22.11 20.88 0.55
CA VAL A 319 21.25 21.42 -0.52
C VAL A 319 22.11 22.14 -1.54
N ASN A 320 21.81 21.89 -2.81
CA ASN A 320 22.41 22.56 -3.94
C ASN A 320 21.32 22.84 -4.97
N SER A 321 21.08 24.12 -5.25
CA SER A 321 20.13 24.65 -6.23
C SER A 321 20.66 25.98 -6.75
N GLN A 322 19.97 26.58 -7.73
CA GLN A 322 20.31 27.93 -8.18
C GLN A 322 20.06 28.98 -7.08
N GLU A 323 19.08 28.75 -6.21
CA GLU A 323 18.65 29.69 -5.17
C GLU A 323 19.37 29.47 -3.84
N VAL A 324 19.68 28.22 -3.49
CA VAL A 324 20.28 27.88 -2.19
C VAL A 324 21.36 26.83 -2.37
N LYS A 325 22.52 27.12 -1.77
CA LYS A 325 23.61 26.14 -1.62
C LYS A 325 24.16 26.18 -0.22
N GLY A 326 24.21 25.03 0.44
CA GLY A 326 24.81 24.95 1.77
C GLY A 326 24.42 23.69 2.54
N LYS A 327 24.73 23.71 3.83
CA LYS A 327 24.47 22.61 4.76
C LYS A 327 23.67 23.12 5.94
N ALA A 328 22.74 22.30 6.41
CA ALA A 328 22.03 22.55 7.65
C ALA A 328 22.13 21.34 8.58
N THR A 329 22.20 21.59 9.88
CA THR A 329 22.08 20.58 10.92
C THR A 329 20.94 20.99 11.83
N TYR A 330 19.97 20.10 12.01
CA TYR A 330 18.82 20.33 12.89
C TYR A 330 18.77 19.26 13.99
N LEU A 331 18.81 19.68 15.24
CA LEU A 331 18.59 18.84 16.41
C LEU A 331 17.31 19.30 17.11
N LYS A 332 16.29 18.44 17.10
CA LYS A 332 14.99 18.71 17.74
C LYS A 332 15.22 18.95 19.25
N PRO A 333 14.57 19.95 19.87
CA PRO A 333 13.51 20.81 19.34
C PRO A 333 13.95 22.12 18.67
N TYR A 334 15.15 22.65 18.93
CA TYR A 334 15.45 24.06 18.62
C TYR A 334 16.80 24.33 17.97
N ASP A 335 17.73 23.37 17.93
CA ASP A 335 19.09 23.65 17.49
C ASP A 335 19.19 23.50 15.97
N LEU A 336 18.99 24.62 15.25
CA LEU A 336 19.22 24.72 13.81
C LEU A 336 20.53 25.49 13.54
N SER A 337 21.50 24.81 12.95
CA SER A 337 22.72 25.42 12.43
C SER A 337 22.68 25.38 10.91
N VAL A 338 22.86 26.53 10.26
CA VAL A 338 22.87 26.65 8.79
C VAL A 338 24.16 27.31 8.35
N SER A 339 24.84 26.69 7.40
CA SER A 339 26.03 27.21 6.73
C SER A 339 25.72 27.31 5.24
N LEU A 340 25.52 28.54 4.74
CA LEU A 340 25.17 28.79 3.35
C LEU A 340 26.37 29.34 2.59
N ASP A 341 26.66 28.73 1.45
CA ASP A 341 27.60 29.26 0.47
C ASP A 341 26.88 30.24 -0.47
N HIS A 342 25.60 29.99 -0.73
CA HIS A 342 24.75 30.81 -1.62
C HIS A 342 23.31 30.84 -1.12
N LEU A 343 22.69 32.03 -1.17
CA LEU A 343 21.27 32.24 -0.91
C LEU A 343 20.77 33.41 -1.76
N HIS A 344 19.88 33.13 -2.70
CA HIS A 344 19.20 34.11 -3.54
C HIS A 344 17.75 33.65 -3.74
N LEU A 345 16.83 34.22 -2.95
CA LEU A 345 15.41 33.88 -3.01
C LEU A 345 14.65 34.95 -3.78
N TYR A 346 13.88 34.54 -4.77
CA TYR A 346 12.87 35.39 -5.37
C TYR A 346 11.57 35.25 -4.58
N LEU A 347 11.10 36.34 -3.99
CA LEU A 347 9.88 36.38 -3.17
C LEU A 347 8.86 37.32 -3.83
N PRO A 348 7.88 36.77 -4.59
CA PRO A 348 6.94 37.58 -5.38
C PRO A 348 6.15 38.59 -4.54
N ASP A 349 5.69 38.17 -3.36
CA ASP A 349 4.85 38.99 -2.48
C ASP A 349 5.58 40.24 -1.94
N PHE A 350 6.91 40.17 -1.80
CA PHE A 350 7.70 41.33 -1.38
C PHE A 350 7.89 42.35 -2.51
N GLU A 351 7.83 41.93 -3.78
CA GLU A 351 7.88 42.84 -4.92
C GLU A 351 6.58 43.64 -5.11
N GLU A 352 5.41 43.05 -4.85
CA GLU A 352 4.14 43.79 -4.88
C GLU A 352 4.07 44.84 -3.77
N MET A 353 4.51 44.50 -2.55
CA MET A 353 4.61 45.46 -1.44
C MET A 353 5.64 46.57 -1.71
N THR A 354 6.72 46.27 -2.42
CA THR A 354 7.70 47.31 -2.82
C THR A 354 7.23 48.12 -4.02
N LYS A 355 6.43 47.59 -4.94
CA LYS A 355 5.74 48.37 -6.00
C LYS A 355 4.71 49.34 -5.43
N GLU A 356 3.97 48.96 -4.38
CA GLU A 356 3.11 49.91 -3.65
C GLU A 356 3.90 51.02 -2.95
N ARG A 357 5.12 50.73 -2.48
CA ARG A 357 6.02 51.74 -1.87
C ARG A 357 6.81 52.57 -2.88
N SER A 358 7.00 52.07 -4.10
CA SER A 358 7.83 52.72 -5.14
C SER A 358 7.03 53.53 -6.15
N SER A 359 5.76 53.83 -5.88
CA SER A 359 5.06 54.96 -6.51
C SER A 359 5.62 56.30 -6.01
N ILE A 360 6.89 56.58 -6.30
CA ILE A 360 7.65 57.79 -5.91
C ILE A 360 7.26 59.00 -6.80
N PHE A 361 6.16 58.90 -7.55
CA PHE A 361 5.51 60.05 -8.19
C PHE A 361 4.22 60.48 -7.48
N ALA A 362 3.90 59.93 -6.30
CA ALA A 362 2.94 60.57 -5.41
C ALA A 362 3.58 61.84 -4.84
N SER A 363 3.19 62.98 -5.39
CA SER A 363 3.40 64.31 -4.82
C SER A 363 3.21 64.26 -3.30
N GLU A 364 4.19 64.76 -2.55
CA GLU A 364 4.12 64.96 -1.09
C GLU A 364 2.80 65.65 -0.73
N ASP A 365 1.81 64.84 -0.33
CA ASP A 365 0.60 65.35 0.26
C ASP A 365 0.93 65.72 1.70
N GLN A 366 1.18 67.01 1.93
CA GLN A 366 1.47 67.59 3.23
C GLN A 366 0.31 67.46 4.24
N SER A 367 -0.82 66.86 3.84
CA SER A 367 -1.93 66.51 4.74
C SER A 367 -1.85 65.08 5.31
N ALA A 368 -0.89 64.27 4.88
CA ALA A 368 -0.73 62.92 5.39
C ALA A 368 -0.24 62.94 6.86
N PRO A 369 -0.87 62.16 7.76
CA PRO A 369 -0.45 62.11 9.16
C PRO A 369 0.97 61.55 9.29
N LEU A 370 1.78 62.19 10.13
CA LEU A 370 3.19 61.84 10.42
C LEU A 370 3.42 60.38 10.84
N ILE A 371 2.37 59.68 11.26
CA ILE A 371 2.41 58.29 11.69
C ILE A 371 1.34 57.52 10.92
N THR A 372 1.78 56.61 10.07
CA THR A 372 0.91 55.79 9.22
C THR A 372 0.24 54.69 10.05
N ASN A 373 -0.85 54.11 9.52
CA ASN A 373 -1.44 52.93 10.13
C ASN A 373 -0.49 51.72 10.12
N PHE A 374 0.48 51.71 9.20
CA PHE A 374 1.56 50.74 9.16
C PHE A 374 2.50 50.90 10.36
N ASP A 375 2.94 52.13 10.67
CA ASP A 375 3.82 52.38 11.84
C ASP A 375 3.16 51.93 13.14
N ARG A 376 1.84 52.12 13.27
CA ARG A 376 1.06 51.63 14.40
C ARG A 376 1.00 50.10 14.49
N LYS A 377 0.84 49.41 13.37
CA LYS A 377 0.82 47.92 13.35
C LYS A 377 2.20 47.34 13.57
N PHE A 378 3.22 47.89 12.92
CA PHE A 378 4.61 47.45 13.05
C PHE A 378 5.12 47.61 14.50
N HIS A 379 4.78 48.71 15.17
CA HIS A 379 5.14 48.91 16.57
C HIS A 379 4.34 48.01 17.55
N ALA A 380 3.20 47.46 17.14
CA ALA A 380 2.38 46.58 17.96
C ALA A 380 2.79 45.09 17.85
N GLU A 381 3.49 44.70 16.78
CA GLU A 381 3.93 43.32 16.54
C GLU A 381 5.43 43.08 16.76
N MET A 382 6.18 44.13 17.13
CA MET A 382 7.55 44.00 17.62
C MET A 382 7.54 43.62 19.11
N PRO A 383 8.34 42.61 19.55
CA PRO A 383 8.42 42.17 20.95
C PRO A 383 9.06 43.18 21.90
#